data_AF-A0A1C5SEB1-F1
#
_entry.id   AF-A0A1C5SEB1-F1
#
_cell.length_a   1.000
_cell.length_b   1.000
_cell.length_c   1.000
_cell.angle_alpha   90.00
_cell.angle_beta   90.00
_cell.angle_gamma   90.00
#
_symmetry.space_group_name_H-M   'P 1'
#
loop_
_entity.id
_entity.type
_entity.pdbx_description
1 polymer ?
#
loop_
_entity_poly.entity_id
_entity_poly.type
_entity_poly.pdbx_seq_one_letter_code
_entity_poly.pdbx_strand_id
1 'polypeptide(L)'
;MKTVIYSKFSNERARKFSIRTDICQEGECRWVEKVANTQEALPHVEGILRWRRELEQKFADRRIAFNQCEKIEKGVKLAYVQAENLEEYLDERLDGGRADEAYEALMAYVRFLQETHSETEFVETAQFEQVFGKVKFPQKLRCGLVSDIDLVCANLLLTDPVTVIDYEWTFDFPIPGNYLAYRALHYYLETHSKRQVLKNREPYRQVGITDEELIAYRKMEENFQRYITGEHVPMREMYRDISPGVKEIKVLMGENLQIYESFGTGFEEHHSSLYPIREEQVQVRVPVSEGVDFMRVDPGSCACAVKIHKLNFQPGDIPAQYFCENGWVSGQWLYIAKEDPNLTNIPVPTGAKELEIFLEVHPVEASFLEGMARRMRQDKEELQKLRAQTEHQRRQIHEMENTKVWRAYQGCRGIVKRERKKEGEKEQ
;
A
#
# COMPACT_ATOMS: atom_id res chain seq x y z
N MET A 1 -9.26 -35.78 -14.83
CA MET A 1 -8.07 -35.06 -15.33
C MET A 1 -7.85 -33.89 -14.41
N LYS A 2 -6.66 -33.80 -13.82
CA LYS A 2 -6.23 -32.69 -12.97
C LYS A 2 -6.21 -31.37 -13.76
N THR A 3 -6.80 -30.33 -13.16
CA THR A 3 -6.78 -28.95 -13.67
C THR A 3 -6.24 -28.02 -12.59
N VAL A 4 -5.37 -27.09 -12.95
CA VAL A 4 -4.94 -26.01 -12.05
C VAL A 4 -5.92 -24.85 -12.22
N ILE A 5 -6.65 -24.51 -11.17
CA ILE A 5 -7.67 -23.44 -11.20
C ILE A 5 -7.14 -22.10 -10.67
N TYR A 6 -6.02 -22.13 -9.95
CA TYR A 6 -5.32 -20.96 -9.45
C TYR A 6 -3.85 -21.29 -9.28
N SER A 7 -2.97 -20.33 -9.57
CA SER A 7 -1.53 -20.45 -9.35
C SER A 7 -0.94 -19.12 -8.87
N LYS A 8 -0.12 -19.18 -7.83
CA LYS A 8 0.60 -18.03 -7.27
C LYS A 8 2.09 -18.36 -7.20
N PHE A 9 2.91 -17.42 -7.64
CA PHE A 9 4.36 -17.55 -7.61
C PHE A 9 4.97 -16.56 -6.60
N SER A 10 5.90 -17.01 -5.78
CA SER A 10 6.67 -16.16 -4.87
C SER A 10 7.95 -15.61 -5.54
N ASN A 11 7.80 -15.04 -6.73
CA ASN A 11 8.92 -14.61 -7.58
C ASN A 11 9.76 -13.46 -6.98
N GLU A 12 9.22 -12.72 -6.01
CA GLU A 12 9.94 -11.65 -5.32
C GLU A 12 10.87 -12.17 -4.20
N ARG A 13 10.79 -13.48 -3.89
CA ARG A 13 11.65 -14.09 -2.87
C ARG A 13 12.97 -14.55 -3.48
N ALA A 14 14.00 -14.63 -2.65
CA ALA A 14 15.27 -15.27 -2.96
C ALA A 14 15.04 -16.64 -3.59
N ARG A 15 15.95 -17.07 -4.48
CA ARG A 15 15.80 -18.32 -5.23
C ARG A 15 15.52 -19.54 -4.34
N LYS A 16 16.18 -19.61 -3.18
CA LYS A 16 15.98 -20.64 -2.14
C LYS A 16 14.60 -20.65 -1.46
N PHE A 17 13.77 -19.63 -1.66
CA PHE A 17 12.41 -19.50 -1.12
C PHE A 17 11.35 -19.34 -2.21
N SER A 18 11.73 -19.51 -3.49
CA SER A 18 10.84 -19.34 -4.62
C SER A 18 10.00 -20.62 -4.84
N ILE A 19 8.69 -20.49 -4.65
CA ILE A 19 7.69 -21.56 -4.68
C ILE A 19 6.55 -21.13 -5.59
N ARG A 20 6.00 -22.08 -6.32
CA ARG A 20 4.70 -22.00 -6.97
C ARG A 20 3.67 -22.73 -6.11
N THR A 21 2.58 -22.05 -5.76
CA THR A 21 1.44 -22.62 -5.04
C THR A 21 0.26 -22.73 -6.00
N ASP A 22 -0.16 -23.97 -6.29
CA ASP A 22 -1.27 -24.27 -7.18
C ASP A 22 -2.49 -24.76 -6.40
N ILE A 23 -3.68 -24.24 -6.68
CA ILE A 23 -4.93 -24.91 -6.31
C ILE A 23 -5.30 -25.82 -7.49
N CYS A 24 -5.28 -27.12 -7.21
CA CYS A 24 -5.58 -28.17 -8.17
C CYS A 24 -6.98 -28.71 -7.92
N GLN A 25 -7.67 -29.10 -9.00
CA GLN A 25 -9.00 -29.70 -8.95
C GLN A 25 -9.07 -30.92 -9.87
N GLU A 26 -9.70 -31.99 -9.40
CA GLU A 26 -10.13 -33.14 -10.19
C GLU A 26 -11.54 -33.57 -9.77
N GLY A 27 -12.53 -33.34 -10.65
CA GLY A 27 -13.93 -33.45 -10.27
C GLY A 27 -14.28 -32.42 -9.19
N GLU A 28 -14.88 -32.88 -8.10
CA GLU A 28 -15.18 -32.07 -6.90
C GLU A 28 -14.01 -32.00 -5.91
N CYS A 29 -12.98 -32.84 -6.09
CA CYS A 29 -11.84 -32.90 -5.18
C CYS A 29 -10.85 -31.76 -5.46
N ARG A 30 -10.47 -31.01 -4.42
CA ARG A 30 -9.46 -29.95 -4.47
C ARG A 30 -8.30 -30.23 -3.53
N TRP A 31 -7.12 -29.76 -3.92
CA TRP A 31 -5.91 -29.79 -3.10
C TRP A 31 -4.97 -28.64 -3.47
N VAL A 32 -4.00 -28.37 -2.61
CA VAL A 32 -2.96 -27.37 -2.85
C VAL A 32 -1.64 -28.07 -3.14
N GLU A 33 -0.90 -27.64 -4.15
CA GLU A 33 0.48 -28.09 -4.38
C GLU A 33 1.43 -26.91 -4.18
N LYS A 34 2.37 -27.04 -3.23
CA LYS A 34 3.50 -26.13 -3.09
C LYS A 34 4.71 -26.79 -3.75
N VAL A 35 5.20 -26.20 -4.84
CA VAL A 35 6.25 -26.76 -5.70
C VAL A 35 7.43 -25.80 -5.77
N ALA A 36 8.65 -26.31 -5.59
CA ALA A 36 9.85 -25.50 -5.72
C ALA A 36 9.99 -24.97 -7.15
N ASN A 37 10.14 -23.64 -7.30
CA ASN A 37 10.31 -23.01 -8.60
C ASN A 37 11.78 -23.06 -9.08
N THR A 38 12.71 -23.30 -8.15
CA THR A 38 14.14 -23.50 -8.42
C THR A 38 14.64 -24.74 -7.69
N GLN A 39 15.78 -25.29 -8.13
CA GLN A 39 16.46 -26.39 -7.42
C GLN A 39 16.87 -25.98 -5.99
N GLU A 40 17.22 -24.70 -5.81
CA GLU A 40 17.65 -24.13 -4.52
C GLU A 40 16.50 -24.07 -3.50
N ALA A 41 15.24 -24.02 -3.96
CA ALA A 41 14.05 -23.98 -3.11
C ALA A 41 13.55 -25.36 -2.64
N LEU A 42 14.08 -26.46 -3.17
CA LEU A 42 13.64 -27.81 -2.79
C LEU A 42 13.79 -28.09 -1.28
N PRO A 43 14.91 -27.77 -0.61
CA PRO A 43 15.03 -28.01 0.83
C PRO A 43 13.98 -27.25 1.65
N HIS A 44 13.61 -26.03 1.21
CA HIS A 44 12.59 -25.21 1.86
C HIS A 44 11.20 -25.85 1.76
N VAL A 45 10.81 -26.29 0.56
CA VAL A 45 9.50 -26.95 0.35
C VAL A 45 9.44 -28.33 1.00
N GLU A 46 10.50 -29.14 0.90
CA GLU A 46 10.56 -30.45 1.55
C GLU A 46 10.55 -30.33 3.08
N GLY A 47 11.08 -29.22 3.62
CA GLY A 47 11.05 -28.88 5.04
C GLY A 47 9.64 -28.84 5.64
N ILE A 48 8.61 -28.51 4.83
CA ILE A 48 7.20 -28.48 5.26
C ILE A 48 6.77 -29.84 5.87
N LEU A 49 7.24 -30.97 5.32
CA LEU A 49 6.93 -32.29 5.86
C LEU A 49 7.51 -32.52 7.26
N ARG A 50 8.68 -31.95 7.52
CA ARG A 50 9.34 -32.00 8.84
C ARG A 50 8.58 -31.10 9.82
N TRP A 51 8.31 -29.85 9.41
CA TRP A 51 7.63 -28.86 10.23
C TRP A 51 6.25 -29.30 10.70
N ARG A 52 5.47 -29.95 9.84
CA ARG A 52 4.20 -30.53 10.26
C ARG A 52 4.36 -31.45 11.47
N ARG A 53 5.34 -32.36 11.45
CA ARG A 53 5.54 -33.35 12.53
C ARG A 53 6.00 -32.70 13.83
N GLU A 54 6.98 -31.78 13.74
CA GLU A 54 7.52 -31.11 14.92
C GLU A 54 6.48 -30.19 15.57
N LEU A 55 5.66 -29.50 14.77
CA LEU A 55 4.57 -28.68 15.26
C LEU A 55 3.41 -29.52 15.81
N GLU A 56 3.01 -30.61 15.15
CA GLU A 56 2.02 -31.55 15.69
C GLU A 56 2.45 -32.09 17.07
N GLN A 57 3.74 -32.37 17.26
CA GLN A 57 4.28 -32.78 18.56
C GLN A 57 4.20 -31.64 19.59
N LYS A 58 4.55 -30.41 19.21
CA LYS A 58 4.51 -29.24 20.09
C LYS A 58 3.08 -28.88 20.52
N PHE A 59 2.10 -29.02 19.64
CA PHE A 59 0.70 -28.61 19.86
C PHE A 59 -0.23 -29.78 20.22
N ALA A 60 0.32 -30.96 20.54
CA ALA A 60 -0.45 -32.19 20.77
C ALA A 60 -1.54 -32.07 21.85
N ASP A 61 -1.34 -31.21 22.85
CA ASP A 61 -2.28 -30.93 23.94
C ASP A 61 -3.11 -29.64 23.76
N ARG A 62 -3.02 -28.97 22.60
CA ARG A 62 -3.52 -27.60 22.40
C ARG A 62 -4.73 -27.43 21.49
N ARG A 63 -5.45 -28.50 21.11
CA ARG A 63 -6.58 -28.45 20.13
C ARG A 63 -6.25 -27.64 18.86
N ILE A 64 -5.00 -27.72 18.40
CA ILE A 64 -4.55 -27.19 17.12
C ILE A 64 -4.02 -28.37 16.28
N ALA A 65 -4.50 -28.44 15.05
CA ALA A 65 -3.99 -29.34 14.03
C ALA A 65 -3.24 -28.56 12.95
N PHE A 66 -2.35 -29.25 12.24
CA PHE A 66 -1.66 -28.71 11.08
C PHE A 66 -2.19 -29.41 9.83
N ASN A 67 -2.34 -28.66 8.74
CA ASN A 67 -2.88 -29.19 7.49
C ASN A 67 -2.06 -30.41 7.03
N GLN A 68 -2.74 -31.45 6.57
CA GLN A 68 -2.08 -32.68 6.15
C GLN A 68 -1.29 -32.42 4.88
N CYS A 69 -0.04 -32.89 4.84
CA CYS A 69 0.82 -32.78 3.69
C CYS A 69 1.47 -34.11 3.29
N GLU A 70 1.56 -34.33 1.98
CA GLU A 70 2.16 -35.49 1.33
C GLU A 70 3.30 -35.04 0.43
N LYS A 71 4.36 -35.84 0.34
CA LYS A 71 5.48 -35.57 -0.57
C LYS A 71 5.04 -35.82 -2.02
N ILE A 72 5.38 -34.90 -2.92
CA ILE A 72 5.30 -35.06 -4.38
C ILE A 72 6.68 -34.82 -5.01
N GLU A 73 6.82 -35.09 -6.31
CA GLU A 73 8.12 -35.08 -7.01
C GLU A 73 8.96 -33.81 -6.78
N LYS A 74 8.32 -32.64 -6.79
CA LYS A 74 9.00 -31.33 -6.67
C LYS A 74 8.48 -30.48 -5.52
N GLY A 75 7.86 -31.10 -4.51
CA GLY A 75 7.35 -30.36 -3.37
C GLY A 75 6.37 -31.15 -2.50
N VAL A 76 5.31 -30.48 -2.06
CA VAL A 76 4.29 -31.06 -1.19
C VAL A 76 2.88 -30.80 -1.70
N LYS A 77 2.00 -31.77 -1.46
CA LYS A 77 0.56 -31.67 -1.67
C LYS A 77 -0.12 -31.50 -0.30
N LEU A 78 -0.93 -30.47 -0.13
CA LEU A 78 -1.72 -30.22 1.09
C LEU A 78 -3.21 -30.38 0.82
N ALA A 79 -3.98 -30.73 1.85
CA ALA A 79 -5.44 -30.77 1.74
C ALA A 79 -6.02 -29.36 1.50
N TYR A 80 -7.05 -29.28 0.67
CA TYR A 80 -7.85 -28.06 0.53
C TYR A 80 -8.93 -28.08 1.61
N VAL A 81 -8.71 -27.33 2.68
CA VAL A 81 -9.64 -27.25 3.81
C VAL A 81 -10.54 -26.03 3.62
N GLN A 82 -11.85 -26.25 3.56
CA GLN A 82 -12.84 -25.19 3.42
C GLN A 82 -13.48 -24.92 4.78
N ALA A 83 -13.07 -23.82 5.41
CA ALA A 83 -13.64 -23.31 6.66
C ALA A 83 -13.36 -21.81 6.75
N GLU A 84 -14.14 -21.12 7.58
CA GLU A 84 -13.88 -19.73 7.95
C GLU A 84 -12.53 -19.63 8.67
N ASN A 85 -11.74 -18.61 8.37
CA ASN A 85 -10.50 -18.33 9.09
C ASN A 85 -10.71 -17.32 10.23
N LEU A 86 -9.78 -17.27 11.19
CA LEU A 86 -9.89 -16.38 12.35
C LEU A 86 -9.97 -14.89 11.92
N GLU A 87 -9.29 -14.49 10.85
CA GLU A 87 -9.39 -13.12 10.34
C GLU A 87 -10.79 -12.79 9.83
N GLU A 88 -11.40 -13.67 9.02
CA GLU A 88 -12.78 -13.56 8.54
C GLU A 88 -13.77 -13.49 9.70
N TYR A 89 -13.63 -14.37 10.69
CA TYR A 89 -14.47 -14.40 11.89
C TYR A 89 -14.41 -13.07 12.65
N LEU A 90 -13.20 -12.55 12.89
CA LEU A 90 -13.03 -11.28 13.61
C LEU A 90 -13.63 -10.11 12.83
N ASP A 91 -13.43 -10.10 11.51
CA ASP A 91 -13.97 -9.09 10.61
C ASP A 91 -15.50 -9.12 10.55
N GLU A 92 -16.13 -10.29 10.50
CA GLU A 92 -17.59 -10.42 10.54
C GLU A 92 -18.18 -9.85 11.85
N ARG A 93 -17.47 -10.02 12.98
CA ARG A 93 -17.86 -9.41 14.26
C ARG A 93 -17.79 -7.90 14.21
N LEU A 94 -16.72 -7.34 13.64
CA LEU A 94 -16.58 -5.90 13.47
C LEU A 94 -17.68 -5.33 12.58
N ASP A 95 -17.93 -5.97 11.44
CA ASP A 95 -18.96 -5.54 10.48
C ASP A 95 -20.37 -5.62 11.09
N GLY A 96 -20.59 -6.56 12.02
CA GLY A 96 -21.81 -6.69 12.83
C GLY A 96 -21.87 -5.81 14.08
N GLY A 97 -20.93 -4.87 14.29
CA GLY A 97 -20.91 -3.98 15.47
C GLY A 97 -20.51 -4.65 16.79
N ARG A 98 -20.02 -5.89 16.74
CA ARG A 98 -19.60 -6.73 17.90
C ARG A 98 -18.10 -6.58 18.18
N ALA A 99 -17.62 -5.35 18.31
CA ALA A 99 -16.20 -5.06 18.47
C ALA A 99 -15.58 -5.66 19.74
N ASP A 100 -16.35 -5.77 20.82
CA ASP A 100 -15.88 -6.39 22.06
C ASP A 100 -15.63 -7.89 21.88
N GLU A 101 -16.54 -8.60 21.21
CA GLU A 101 -16.36 -10.03 20.92
C GLU A 101 -15.16 -10.29 20.01
N ALA A 102 -14.96 -9.44 19.00
CA ALA A 102 -13.78 -9.50 18.14
C ALA A 102 -12.50 -9.27 18.95
N TYR A 103 -12.49 -8.24 19.81
CA TYR A 103 -11.34 -7.91 20.63
C TYR A 103 -10.97 -9.05 21.58
N GLU A 104 -11.94 -9.60 22.30
CA GLU A 104 -11.68 -10.70 23.24
C GLU A 104 -11.17 -11.95 22.52
N ALA A 105 -11.74 -12.29 21.36
CA ALA A 105 -11.26 -13.43 20.56
C ALA A 105 -9.81 -13.23 20.08
N LEU A 106 -9.48 -12.04 19.56
CA LEU A 106 -8.12 -11.70 19.14
C LEU A 106 -7.14 -11.79 20.32
N MET A 107 -7.49 -11.19 21.46
CA MET A 107 -6.62 -11.18 22.64
C MET A 107 -6.45 -12.57 23.25
N ALA A 108 -7.50 -13.40 23.25
CA ALA A 108 -7.41 -14.80 23.67
C ALA A 108 -6.42 -15.58 22.80
N TYR A 109 -6.48 -15.39 21.47
CA TYR A 109 -5.54 -16.03 20.55
C TYR A 109 -4.09 -15.56 20.75
N VAL A 110 -3.89 -14.26 20.92
CA VAL A 110 -2.55 -13.69 21.13
C VAL A 110 -1.93 -14.19 22.44
N ARG A 111 -2.71 -14.26 23.53
CA ARG A 111 -2.25 -14.84 24.80
C ARG A 111 -1.91 -16.32 24.66
N PHE A 112 -2.75 -17.07 23.95
CA PHE A 112 -2.48 -18.47 23.61
C PHE A 112 -1.13 -18.65 22.89
N LEU A 113 -0.78 -17.77 21.94
CA LEU A 113 0.51 -17.79 21.27
C LEU A 113 1.67 -17.54 22.23
N GLN A 114 1.57 -16.53 23.12
CA GLN A 114 2.61 -16.24 24.12
C GLN A 114 2.83 -17.42 25.05
N GLU A 115 1.75 -17.99 25.58
CA GLU A 115 1.80 -19.14 26.48
C GLU A 115 2.45 -20.35 25.82
N THR A 116 2.08 -20.65 24.58
CA THR A 116 2.59 -21.79 23.81
C THR A 116 4.07 -21.65 23.41
N HIS A 117 4.59 -20.42 23.39
CA HIS A 117 5.97 -20.10 22.99
C HIS A 117 6.77 -19.48 24.15
N SER A 118 6.62 -20.07 25.34
CA SER A 118 7.24 -19.61 26.57
C SER A 118 8.07 -20.68 27.29
N GLU A 119 8.60 -21.68 26.58
CA GLU A 119 9.26 -22.87 27.13
C GLU A 119 10.55 -22.58 27.89
N THR A 120 11.40 -21.68 27.39
CA THR A 120 12.70 -21.36 28.01
C THR A 120 13.04 -19.86 27.93
N GLU A 121 14.08 -19.43 28.65
CA GLU A 121 14.66 -18.10 28.46
C GLU A 121 15.29 -17.99 27.06
N PHE A 122 15.01 -16.87 26.39
CA PHE A 122 15.55 -16.57 25.07
C PHE A 122 17.07 -16.41 25.12
N VAL A 123 17.74 -17.10 24.20
CA VAL A 123 19.17 -16.96 23.94
C VAL A 123 19.34 -16.73 22.45
N GLU A 124 20.00 -15.64 22.10
CA GLU A 124 20.33 -15.33 20.71
C GLU A 124 21.29 -16.38 20.15
N THR A 125 20.96 -16.93 18.99
CA THR A 125 21.77 -17.93 18.27
C THR A 125 22.25 -17.38 16.93
N ALA A 126 23.26 -18.01 16.34
CA ALA A 126 23.71 -17.66 15.00
C ALA A 126 22.59 -17.81 13.93
N GLN A 127 21.72 -18.80 14.08
CA GLN A 127 20.57 -18.99 13.19
C GLN A 127 19.52 -17.88 13.37
N PHE A 128 19.27 -17.47 14.63
CA PHE A 128 18.41 -16.32 14.91
C PHE A 128 18.97 -15.05 14.25
N GLU A 129 20.26 -14.76 14.45
CA GLU A 129 20.92 -13.59 13.85
C GLU A 129 20.87 -13.63 12.32
N GLN A 130 21.00 -14.81 11.70
CA GLN A 130 20.93 -14.97 10.26
C GLN A 130 19.55 -14.57 9.69
N VAL A 131 18.47 -14.87 10.41
CA VAL A 131 17.09 -14.63 9.95
C VAL A 131 16.59 -13.24 10.37
N PHE A 132 16.83 -12.87 11.62
CA PHE A 132 16.26 -11.67 12.26
C PHE A 132 17.28 -10.56 12.53
N GLY A 133 18.56 -10.77 12.21
CA GLY A 133 19.65 -9.83 12.47
C GLY A 133 19.98 -9.66 13.95
N LYS A 134 21.02 -8.84 14.23
CA LYS A 134 21.35 -8.45 15.61
C LYS A 134 20.34 -7.45 16.15
N VAL A 135 19.60 -7.86 17.17
CA VAL A 135 18.57 -7.03 17.79
C VAL A 135 18.78 -7.02 19.31
N LYS A 136 18.66 -5.84 19.92
CA LYS A 136 18.78 -5.69 21.37
C LYS A 136 17.39 -5.76 22.00
N PHE A 137 17.23 -6.69 22.95
CA PHE A 137 16.00 -6.82 23.72
C PHE A 137 16.14 -6.13 25.09
N PRO A 138 15.07 -5.50 25.59
CA PRO A 138 15.11 -4.73 26.84
C PRO A 138 15.14 -5.61 28.09
N GLN A 139 14.69 -6.87 27.99
CA GLN A 139 14.53 -7.78 29.12
C GLN A 139 14.76 -9.24 28.72
N LYS A 140 14.83 -10.12 29.72
CA LYS A 140 14.83 -11.57 29.51
C LYS A 140 13.46 -12.01 28.96
N LEU A 141 13.42 -12.38 27.69
CA LEU A 141 12.22 -12.88 27.03
C LEU A 141 12.10 -14.39 27.23
N ARG A 142 10.86 -14.90 27.15
CA ARG A 142 10.59 -16.33 27.01
C ARG A 142 10.37 -16.66 25.54
N CYS A 143 10.78 -17.85 25.12
CA CYS A 143 10.77 -18.25 23.72
C CYS A 143 10.32 -19.69 23.49
N GLY A 144 9.82 -19.92 22.27
CA GLY A 144 9.63 -21.24 21.70
C GLY A 144 10.89 -21.77 21.03
N LEU A 145 11.12 -23.08 21.15
CA LEU A 145 12.25 -23.77 20.52
C LEU A 145 11.95 -24.21 19.09
N VAL A 146 10.69 -24.54 18.83
CA VAL A 146 10.14 -24.74 17.48
C VAL A 146 8.96 -23.80 17.36
N SER A 147 9.02 -22.89 16.40
CA SER A 147 8.01 -21.84 16.25
C SER A 147 7.76 -21.56 14.77
N ASP A 148 6.48 -21.61 14.38
CA ASP A 148 6.03 -21.02 13.12
C ASP A 148 5.70 -19.54 13.35
N ILE A 149 6.40 -18.65 12.66
CA ILE A 149 6.17 -17.22 12.82
C ILE A 149 5.00 -16.73 11.96
N ASP A 150 4.46 -17.57 11.07
CA ASP A 150 3.33 -17.23 10.19
C ASP A 150 1.98 -17.74 10.73
N LEU A 151 1.89 -17.93 12.05
CA LEU A 151 0.64 -18.16 12.79
C LEU A 151 -0.22 -16.87 12.88
N VAL A 152 -0.48 -16.24 11.74
CA VAL A 152 -1.35 -15.07 11.59
C VAL A 152 -2.82 -15.51 11.47
N CYS A 153 -3.76 -14.61 11.79
CA CYS A 153 -5.19 -14.93 11.82
C CYS A 153 -5.74 -15.53 10.51
N ALA A 154 -5.25 -15.06 9.35
CA ALA A 154 -5.63 -15.57 8.04
C ALA A 154 -5.20 -17.03 7.77
N ASN A 155 -4.19 -17.54 8.48
CA ASN A 155 -3.68 -18.91 8.34
C ASN A 155 -4.32 -19.90 9.32
N LEU A 156 -5.27 -19.45 10.16
CA LEU A 156 -5.99 -20.28 11.12
C LEU A 156 -7.42 -20.54 10.68
N LEU A 157 -7.70 -21.76 10.24
CA LEU A 157 -9.06 -22.18 9.94
C LEU A 157 -9.78 -22.64 11.20
N LEU A 158 -10.97 -22.12 11.44
CA LEU A 158 -11.83 -22.40 12.60
C LEU A 158 -12.57 -23.74 12.46
N THR A 159 -11.83 -24.79 12.14
CA THR A 159 -12.27 -26.19 12.20
C THR A 159 -12.22 -26.72 13.63
N ASP A 160 -12.66 -27.97 13.85
CA ASP A 160 -12.52 -28.66 15.13
C ASP A 160 -11.66 -29.93 14.97
N PRO A 161 -10.39 -29.95 15.47
CA PRO A 161 -9.65 -28.83 16.07
C PRO A 161 -9.24 -27.75 15.05
N VAL A 162 -8.89 -26.55 15.53
CA VAL A 162 -8.45 -25.41 14.68
C VAL A 162 -7.27 -25.86 13.82
N THR A 163 -7.31 -25.58 12.51
CA THR A 163 -6.31 -26.08 11.56
C THR A 163 -5.45 -24.95 11.00
N VAL A 164 -4.13 -25.04 11.21
CA VAL A 164 -3.13 -24.17 10.60
C VAL A 164 -2.85 -24.64 9.17
N ILE A 165 -3.08 -23.77 8.18
CA ILE A 165 -2.94 -24.13 6.76
C ILE A 165 -1.60 -23.77 6.14
N ASP A 166 -0.86 -22.82 6.72
CA ASP A 166 0.49 -22.48 6.30
C ASP A 166 1.40 -22.51 7.51
N TYR A 167 2.48 -23.28 7.39
CA TYR A 167 3.52 -23.47 8.41
C TYR A 167 4.90 -23.57 7.74
N GLU A 168 5.04 -22.88 6.60
CA GLU A 168 6.27 -22.80 5.82
C GLU A 168 7.40 -22.06 6.56
N TRP A 169 7.06 -21.07 7.39
CA TRP A 169 8.03 -20.24 8.12
C TRP A 169 8.22 -20.72 9.56
N THR A 170 8.50 -22.02 9.67
CA THR A 170 8.83 -22.68 10.93
C THR A 170 10.33 -22.75 11.12
N PHE A 171 10.76 -22.45 12.34
CA PHE A 171 12.16 -22.46 12.73
C PHE A 171 12.36 -23.26 14.01
N ASP A 172 13.50 -23.96 14.09
CA ASP A 172 13.93 -24.82 15.19
C ASP A 172 15.02 -24.15 16.06
N PHE A 173 14.98 -22.82 16.16
CA PHE A 173 15.80 -22.03 17.06
C PHE A 173 14.94 -21.14 17.96
N PRO A 174 15.47 -20.65 19.11
CA PRO A 174 14.73 -19.81 20.04
C PRO A 174 14.11 -18.57 19.38
N ILE A 175 12.79 -18.42 19.46
CA ILE A 175 12.07 -17.22 19.00
C ILE A 175 11.15 -16.71 20.13
N PRO A 176 11.22 -15.42 20.52
CA PRO A 176 10.39 -14.88 21.59
C PRO A 176 8.89 -15.06 21.33
N GLY A 177 8.13 -15.56 22.31
CA GLY A 177 6.67 -15.71 22.17
C GLY A 177 5.95 -14.39 21.92
N ASN A 178 6.47 -13.30 22.51
CA ASN A 178 6.01 -11.94 22.27
C ASN A 178 6.18 -11.50 20.80
N TYR A 179 7.16 -12.04 20.07
CA TYR A 179 7.32 -11.73 18.64
C TYR A 179 6.22 -12.39 17.80
N LEU A 180 5.78 -13.61 18.13
CA LEU A 180 4.65 -14.25 17.45
C LEU A 180 3.34 -13.51 17.73
N ALA A 181 3.12 -13.12 19.00
CA ALA A 181 2.01 -12.26 19.39
C ALA A 181 2.01 -10.93 18.64
N TYR A 182 3.17 -10.27 18.55
CA TYR A 182 3.36 -9.07 17.75
C TYR A 182 2.98 -9.29 16.29
N ARG A 183 3.46 -10.37 15.65
CA ARG A 183 3.14 -10.66 14.24
C ARG A 183 1.64 -10.88 14.03
N ALA A 184 0.99 -11.69 14.86
CA ALA A 184 -0.45 -11.93 14.77
C ALA A 184 -1.26 -10.62 14.90
N LEU A 185 -0.90 -9.76 15.87
CA LEU A 185 -1.51 -8.44 16.05
C LEU A 185 -1.22 -7.51 14.85
N HIS A 186 0.04 -7.44 14.40
CA HIS A 186 0.48 -6.53 13.36
C HIS A 186 -0.22 -6.81 12.02
N TYR A 187 -0.19 -8.07 11.56
CA TYR A 187 -0.80 -8.45 10.29
C TYR A 187 -2.32 -8.35 10.31
N TYR A 188 -2.96 -8.54 11.47
CA TYR A 188 -4.39 -8.31 11.57
C TYR A 188 -4.72 -6.80 11.64
N LEU A 189 -4.14 -6.04 12.58
CA LEU A 189 -4.58 -4.68 12.87
C LEU A 189 -4.16 -3.64 11.81
N GLU A 190 -3.00 -3.80 11.17
CA GLU A 190 -2.43 -2.77 10.30
C GLU A 190 -2.88 -2.87 8.83
N THR A 191 -3.63 -3.92 8.46
CA THR A 191 -3.99 -4.20 7.06
C THR A 191 -5.32 -3.59 6.62
N HIS A 192 -6.19 -3.18 7.55
CA HIS A 192 -7.47 -2.55 7.19
C HIS A 192 -7.94 -1.52 8.22
N SER A 193 -8.41 -0.37 7.74
CA SER A 193 -8.97 0.74 8.54
C SER A 193 -10.14 0.35 9.48
N LYS A 194 -10.96 -0.66 9.16
CA LYS A 194 -12.07 -1.08 10.03
C LYS A 194 -11.59 -1.62 11.37
N ARG A 195 -10.35 -2.10 11.44
CA ARG A 195 -9.72 -2.68 12.62
C ARG A 195 -9.15 -1.62 13.57
N GLN A 196 -9.23 -0.32 13.21
CA GLN A 196 -8.78 0.79 14.07
C GLN A 196 -9.50 0.84 15.43
N VAL A 197 -10.78 0.42 15.48
CA VAL A 197 -11.54 0.32 16.74
C VAL A 197 -10.89 -0.66 17.73
N LEU A 198 -10.20 -1.68 17.24
CA LEU A 198 -9.43 -2.62 18.07
C LEU A 198 -8.05 -2.07 18.39
N LYS A 199 -7.39 -1.42 17.43
CA LYS A 199 -6.07 -0.81 17.61
C LYS A 199 -6.07 0.26 18.70
N ASN A 200 -7.12 1.10 18.76
CA ASN A 200 -7.29 2.15 19.76
C ASN A 200 -7.38 1.64 21.20
N ARG A 201 -7.52 0.31 21.41
CA ARG A 201 -7.53 -0.33 22.73
C ARG A 201 -6.13 -0.73 23.20
N GLU A 202 -5.08 -0.32 22.48
CA GLU A 202 -3.67 -0.56 22.80
C GLU A 202 -3.32 -2.06 23.02
N PRO A 203 -3.68 -2.97 22.08
CA PRO A 203 -3.57 -4.41 22.29
C PRO A 203 -2.15 -4.88 22.59
N TYR A 204 -1.12 -4.28 21.98
CA TYR A 204 0.29 -4.60 22.27
C TYR A 204 0.63 -4.42 23.76
N ARG A 205 0.23 -3.30 24.35
CA ARG A 205 0.47 -3.04 25.78
C ARG A 205 -0.34 -3.98 26.67
N GLN A 206 -1.56 -4.33 26.27
CA GLN A 206 -2.41 -5.26 27.03
C GLN A 206 -1.87 -6.70 27.10
N VAL A 207 -1.01 -7.10 26.16
CA VAL A 207 -0.27 -8.37 26.22
C VAL A 207 1.16 -8.21 26.74
N GLY A 208 1.50 -7.04 27.28
CA GLY A 208 2.80 -6.79 27.92
C GLY A 208 3.97 -6.60 26.96
N ILE A 209 3.71 -6.27 25.69
CA ILE A 209 4.76 -5.91 24.72
C ILE A 209 5.12 -4.43 24.94
N THR A 210 6.38 -4.15 25.26
CA THR A 210 6.86 -2.78 25.51
C THR A 210 7.15 -2.01 24.22
N ASP A 211 7.28 -0.68 24.31
CA ASP A 211 7.62 0.16 23.16
C ASP A 211 9.02 -0.17 22.60
N GLU A 212 9.97 -0.56 23.47
CA GLU A 212 11.29 -1.05 23.06
C GLU A 212 11.21 -2.41 22.34
N GLU A 213 10.35 -3.32 22.81
CA GLU A 213 10.08 -4.57 22.10
C GLU A 213 9.44 -4.31 20.73
N LEU A 214 8.52 -3.35 20.60
CA LEU A 214 7.96 -2.97 19.29
C LEU A 214 9.03 -2.46 18.32
N ILE A 215 9.99 -1.66 18.80
CA ILE A 215 11.13 -1.22 17.98
C ILE A 215 11.97 -2.42 17.54
N ALA A 216 12.29 -3.33 18.47
CA ALA A 216 13.03 -4.54 18.21
C ALA A 216 12.31 -5.45 17.19
N TYR A 217 11.02 -5.69 17.36
CA TYR A 217 10.20 -6.55 16.49
C TYR A 217 9.99 -5.97 15.10
N ARG A 218 9.83 -4.65 14.97
CA ARG A 218 9.89 -3.99 13.65
C ARG A 218 11.23 -4.23 12.97
N LYS A 219 12.34 -4.15 13.71
CA LYS A 219 13.66 -4.40 13.13
C LYS A 219 13.84 -5.87 12.72
N MET A 220 13.35 -6.81 13.54
CA MET A 220 13.31 -8.22 13.19
C MET A 220 12.51 -8.44 11.90
N GLU A 221 11.36 -7.78 11.75
CA GLU A 221 10.54 -7.88 10.55
C GLU A 221 11.28 -7.38 9.31
N GLU A 222 11.92 -6.21 9.38
CA GLU A 222 12.74 -5.68 8.29
C GLU A 222 13.90 -6.63 7.91
N ASN A 223 14.51 -7.28 8.89
CA ASN A 223 15.57 -8.26 8.64
C ASN A 223 14.99 -9.53 8.01
N PHE A 224 13.84 -10.02 8.50
CA PHE A 224 13.17 -11.19 7.96
C PHE A 224 12.71 -10.99 6.51
N GLN A 225 12.12 -9.83 6.20
CA GLN A 225 11.74 -9.50 4.83
C GLN A 225 12.97 -9.48 3.89
N ARG A 226 14.10 -8.90 4.34
CA ARG A 226 15.36 -8.95 3.59
C ARG A 226 15.94 -10.36 3.46
N TYR A 227 15.82 -11.18 4.50
CA TYR A 227 16.21 -12.58 4.45
C TYR A 227 15.41 -13.34 3.39
N ILE A 228 14.09 -13.09 3.31
CA ILE A 228 13.19 -13.68 2.32
C ILE A 228 13.52 -13.20 0.90
N THR A 229 13.70 -11.90 0.67
CA THR A 229 13.91 -11.35 -0.68
C THR A 229 15.34 -11.61 -1.19
N GLY A 230 16.32 -11.65 -0.29
CA GLY A 230 17.73 -11.78 -0.63
C GLY A 230 18.19 -10.61 -1.49
N GLU A 231 18.72 -10.91 -2.68
CA GLU A 231 19.16 -9.90 -3.65
C GLU A 231 18.03 -9.33 -4.52
N HIS A 232 16.80 -9.86 -4.40
CA HIS A 232 15.67 -9.34 -5.16
C HIS A 232 15.14 -8.05 -4.53
N VAL A 233 14.77 -7.10 -5.40
CA VAL A 233 14.04 -5.89 -5.02
C VAL A 233 12.55 -6.16 -5.27
N PRO A 234 11.70 -6.16 -4.23
CA PRO A 234 10.25 -6.31 -4.40
C PRO A 234 9.67 -5.24 -5.31
N MET A 235 8.65 -5.58 -6.12
CA MET A 235 8.05 -4.62 -7.05
C MET A 235 7.54 -3.37 -6.33
N ARG A 236 6.95 -3.54 -5.13
CA ARG A 236 6.50 -2.43 -4.24
C ARG A 236 7.60 -1.38 -3.98
N GLU A 237 8.85 -1.81 -3.87
CA GLU A 237 9.98 -0.92 -3.63
C GLU A 237 10.41 -0.23 -4.93
N MET A 238 10.34 -0.95 -6.06
CA MET A 238 10.56 -0.38 -7.38
C MET A 238 9.52 0.69 -7.73
N TYR A 239 8.25 0.57 -7.28
CA TYR A 239 7.22 1.60 -7.53
C TYR A 239 7.66 2.99 -7.06
N ARG A 240 8.44 3.11 -6.00
CA ARG A 240 8.98 4.41 -5.53
C ARG A 240 9.94 5.03 -6.56
N ASP A 241 10.69 4.19 -7.26
CA ASP A 241 11.75 4.60 -8.19
C ASP A 241 11.27 4.70 -9.64
N ILE A 242 10.26 3.90 -10.03
CA ILE A 242 9.75 3.81 -11.41
C ILE A 242 8.43 4.53 -11.64
N SER A 243 7.71 4.90 -10.56
CA SER A 243 6.52 5.74 -10.66
C SER A 243 6.86 7.18 -10.26
N PRO A 244 6.11 8.19 -10.73
CA PRO A 244 6.23 9.58 -10.25
C PRO A 244 5.91 9.78 -8.74
N GLY A 245 5.71 8.71 -7.98
CA GLY A 245 5.28 8.69 -6.59
C GLY A 245 3.85 8.16 -6.47
N VAL A 246 3.67 7.01 -5.81
CA VAL A 246 2.38 6.51 -5.37
C VAL A 246 2.40 6.50 -3.84
N LYS A 247 1.39 7.13 -3.22
CA LYS A 247 1.18 7.08 -1.77
C LYS A 247 -0.28 6.74 -1.49
N GLU A 248 -0.51 6.01 -0.41
CA GLU A 248 -1.83 5.60 0.08
C GLU A 248 -2.75 6.81 0.28
N ILE A 249 -3.93 6.73 -0.33
CA ILE A 249 -5.07 7.60 -0.05
C ILE A 249 -5.64 7.13 1.29
N LYS A 250 -5.71 8.04 2.28
CA LYS A 250 -6.39 7.74 3.55
C LYS A 250 -7.90 7.92 3.34
N VAL A 251 -8.67 6.89 3.62
CA VAL A 251 -10.15 6.95 3.60
C VAL A 251 -10.62 7.99 4.63
N LEU A 252 -11.37 8.98 4.17
CA LEU A 252 -12.02 10.00 5.02
C LEU A 252 -13.09 9.33 5.91
N MET A 253 -12.89 9.32 7.23
CA MET A 253 -13.94 8.99 8.19
C MET A 253 -14.35 10.25 8.96
N GLY A 254 -15.55 10.78 8.69
CA GLY A 254 -16.16 11.84 9.50
C GLY A 254 -15.85 13.29 9.10
N GLU A 255 -15.24 13.52 7.94
CA GLU A 255 -14.96 14.86 7.41
C GLU A 255 -16.17 15.45 6.68
N ASN A 256 -16.32 16.77 6.78
CA ASN A 256 -17.39 17.52 6.14
C ASN A 256 -16.80 18.56 5.19
N LEU A 257 -17.45 18.74 4.05
CA LEU A 257 -17.33 19.95 3.25
C LEU A 257 -18.02 21.08 3.99
N GLN A 258 -17.31 22.17 4.26
CA GLN A 258 -17.89 23.35 4.91
C GLN A 258 -17.97 24.51 3.92
N ILE A 259 -19.10 25.20 3.90
CA ILE A 259 -19.37 26.31 2.98
C ILE A 259 -19.69 27.54 3.81
N TYR A 260 -18.95 28.62 3.57
CA TYR A 260 -19.16 29.91 4.25
C TYR A 260 -19.73 30.94 3.28
N GLU A 261 -20.70 31.72 3.78
CA GLU A 261 -21.24 32.89 3.10
C GLU A 261 -20.71 34.18 3.75
N SER A 262 -20.34 35.17 2.94
CA SER A 262 -19.86 36.48 3.40
C SER A 262 -20.81 37.59 2.94
N PHE A 263 -21.21 38.42 3.90
CA PHE A 263 -22.07 39.60 3.73
C PHE A 263 -21.26 40.91 3.82
N GLY A 264 -19.99 40.87 3.38
CA GLY A 264 -19.09 42.02 3.36
C GLY A 264 -18.22 42.22 4.62
N THR A 265 -18.42 41.43 5.69
CA THR A 265 -17.62 41.49 6.93
C THR A 265 -16.56 40.39 7.06
N GLY A 266 -16.50 39.46 6.10
CA GLY A 266 -15.60 38.30 6.13
C GLY A 266 -16.37 36.98 6.27
N PHE A 267 -15.67 35.91 6.64
CA PHE A 267 -16.26 34.57 6.81
C PHE A 267 -16.43 34.26 8.29
N GLU A 268 -17.67 34.04 8.70
CA GLU A 268 -18.05 33.80 10.10
C GLU A 268 -18.70 32.42 10.23
N GLU A 269 -18.42 31.72 11.33
CA GLU A 269 -18.78 30.30 11.49
C GLU A 269 -20.29 30.05 11.57
N HIS A 270 -21.06 31.00 12.09
CA HIS A 270 -22.52 30.93 12.11
C HIS A 270 -23.17 31.16 10.74
N HIS A 271 -22.42 31.70 9.78
CA HIS A 271 -22.81 31.81 8.36
C HIS A 271 -22.20 30.67 7.53
N SER A 272 -22.05 29.48 8.14
CA SER A 272 -21.53 28.30 7.47
C SER A 272 -22.47 27.10 7.50
N SER A 273 -22.35 26.24 6.49
CA SER A 273 -23.12 25.01 6.35
C SER A 273 -22.18 23.83 6.15
N LEU A 274 -22.48 22.71 6.81
CA LEU A 274 -21.69 21.47 6.74
C LEU A 274 -22.40 20.42 5.89
N TYR A 275 -21.63 19.76 5.03
CA TYR A 275 -22.09 18.69 4.16
C TYR A 275 -21.19 17.47 4.31
N PRO A 276 -21.71 16.28 4.65
CA PRO A 276 -20.89 15.11 4.88
C PRO A 276 -20.26 14.61 3.58
N ILE A 277 -18.96 14.30 3.64
CA ILE A 277 -18.24 13.63 2.55
C ILE A 277 -18.42 12.12 2.73
N ARG A 278 -18.91 11.43 1.69
CA ARG A 278 -19.17 9.98 1.72
C ARG A 278 -18.39 9.31 0.61
N GLU A 279 -17.68 8.23 0.94
CA GLU A 279 -16.84 7.51 -0.05
C GLU A 279 -15.94 8.48 -0.83
N GLU A 280 -15.31 9.42 -0.11
CA GLU A 280 -14.41 10.44 -0.69
C GLU A 280 -15.09 11.43 -1.65
N GLN A 281 -16.42 11.38 -1.79
CA GLN A 281 -17.19 12.24 -2.69
C GLN A 281 -18.22 13.09 -1.96
N VAL A 282 -18.45 14.28 -2.50
CA VAL A 282 -19.53 15.17 -2.06
C VAL A 282 -20.19 15.82 -3.26
N GLN A 283 -21.50 15.61 -3.38
CA GLN A 283 -22.33 16.22 -4.42
C GLN A 283 -23.50 16.93 -3.76
N VAL A 284 -23.48 18.27 -3.81
CA VAL A 284 -24.46 19.12 -3.13
C VAL A 284 -24.83 20.33 -3.97
N ARG A 285 -26.05 20.84 -3.73
CA ARG A 285 -26.50 22.14 -4.25
C ARG A 285 -26.77 23.03 -3.06
N VAL A 286 -25.98 24.09 -2.96
CA VAL A 286 -26.00 25.01 -1.81
C VAL A 286 -26.81 26.24 -2.22
N PRO A 287 -27.97 26.51 -1.59
CA PRO A 287 -28.68 27.77 -1.80
C PRO A 287 -27.79 28.95 -1.42
N VAL A 288 -27.81 30.00 -2.24
CA VAL A 288 -27.10 31.25 -1.97
C VAL A 288 -28.07 32.23 -1.31
N SER A 289 -27.74 32.65 -0.09
CA SER A 289 -28.55 33.61 0.66
C SER A 289 -28.58 34.99 0.00
N GLU A 290 -29.66 35.74 0.21
CA GLU A 290 -29.77 37.10 -0.32
C GLU A 290 -28.75 38.03 0.37
N GLY A 291 -27.98 38.79 -0.42
CA GLY A 291 -26.97 39.72 0.09
C GLY A 291 -25.58 39.13 0.28
N VAL A 292 -25.32 37.90 -0.17
CA VAL A 292 -23.99 37.29 -0.16
C VAL A 292 -23.14 37.84 -1.30
N ASP A 293 -21.97 38.38 -0.97
CA ASP A 293 -21.01 38.91 -1.95
C ASP A 293 -19.96 37.86 -2.33
N PHE A 294 -19.50 37.09 -1.35
CA PHE A 294 -18.45 36.08 -1.53
C PHE A 294 -18.78 34.79 -0.78
N MET A 295 -18.28 33.68 -1.32
CA MET A 295 -18.31 32.37 -0.68
C MET A 295 -16.90 31.83 -0.45
N ARG A 296 -16.78 30.90 0.51
CA ARG A 296 -15.60 30.09 0.75
C ARG A 296 -16.02 28.63 0.87
N VAL A 297 -15.25 27.74 0.23
CA VAL A 297 -15.49 26.30 0.18
C VAL A 297 -14.31 25.58 0.81
N ASP A 298 -14.55 24.83 1.87
CA ASP A 298 -13.54 24.12 2.64
C ASP A 298 -13.73 22.62 2.46
N PRO A 299 -12.86 21.95 1.69
CA PRO A 299 -13.00 20.53 1.36
C PRO A 299 -12.71 19.57 2.53
N GLY A 300 -12.29 20.08 3.69
CA GLY A 300 -12.03 19.30 4.91
C GLY A 300 -11.12 20.05 5.88
N SER A 301 -10.64 19.38 6.92
CA SER A 301 -9.77 19.94 7.97
C SER A 301 -8.26 19.72 7.75
N CYS A 302 -7.90 18.79 6.86
CA CYS A 302 -6.51 18.40 6.62
C CYS A 302 -6.06 18.70 5.18
N ALA A 303 -4.75 18.78 4.97
CA ALA A 303 -4.17 18.93 3.63
C ALA A 303 -4.69 17.82 2.69
N CYS A 304 -5.01 18.20 1.45
CA CYS A 304 -5.77 17.32 0.56
C CYS A 304 -5.48 17.54 -0.92
N ALA A 305 -5.76 16.50 -1.71
CA ALA A 305 -5.97 16.59 -3.15
C ALA A 305 -7.48 16.57 -3.43
N VAL A 306 -7.97 17.57 -4.14
CA VAL A 306 -9.38 17.72 -4.50
C VAL A 306 -9.51 17.62 -6.00
N LYS A 307 -10.33 16.70 -6.49
CA LYS A 307 -10.72 16.67 -7.89
C LYS A 307 -12.06 17.38 -8.03
N ILE A 308 -12.07 18.45 -8.81
CA ILE A 308 -13.25 19.29 -8.99
C ILE A 308 -14.00 18.79 -10.23
N HIS A 309 -15.09 18.05 -10.02
CA HIS A 309 -15.98 17.63 -11.10
C HIS A 309 -16.95 18.75 -11.49
N LYS A 310 -17.47 19.49 -10.50
CA LYS A 310 -18.37 20.64 -10.71
C LYS A 310 -18.22 21.65 -9.58
N LEU A 311 -18.16 22.93 -9.91
CA LEU A 311 -18.19 24.04 -8.95
C LEU A 311 -18.75 25.28 -9.66
N ASN A 312 -20.06 25.31 -9.87
CA ASN A 312 -20.72 26.28 -10.75
C ASN A 312 -21.94 26.91 -10.09
N PHE A 313 -22.14 28.21 -10.30
CA PHE A 313 -23.35 28.92 -9.89
C PHE A 313 -24.51 28.69 -10.87
N GLN A 314 -25.72 28.62 -10.31
CA GLN A 314 -26.98 28.50 -11.02
C GLN A 314 -27.91 29.68 -10.70
N PRO A 315 -28.80 30.09 -11.62
CA PRO A 315 -28.93 29.64 -13.00
C PRO A 315 -27.79 30.17 -13.90
N GLY A 316 -27.52 29.48 -15.00
CA GLY A 316 -26.56 29.91 -16.03
C GLY A 316 -25.26 29.12 -16.06
N ASP A 317 -25.10 28.12 -15.19
CA ASP A 317 -23.95 27.21 -15.13
C ASP A 317 -22.58 27.91 -15.14
N ILE A 318 -22.46 28.97 -14.35
CA ILE A 318 -21.30 29.87 -14.35
C ILE A 318 -20.21 29.28 -13.45
N PRO A 319 -19.00 28.94 -13.96
CA PRO A 319 -17.93 28.39 -13.13
C PRO A 319 -17.49 29.35 -12.04
N ALA A 320 -17.32 28.85 -10.82
CA ALA A 320 -16.81 29.63 -9.70
C ALA A 320 -15.34 29.99 -9.92
N GLN A 321 -14.98 31.25 -9.67
CA GLN A 321 -13.59 31.69 -9.61
C GLN A 321 -13.14 31.64 -8.15
N TYR A 322 -12.05 30.96 -7.86
CA TYR A 322 -11.57 30.78 -6.49
C TYR A 322 -10.08 31.05 -6.36
N PHE A 323 -9.68 31.47 -5.16
CA PHE A 323 -8.29 31.54 -4.77
C PHE A 323 -7.97 30.42 -3.77
N CYS A 324 -6.85 29.75 -3.95
CA CYS A 324 -6.39 28.72 -3.02
C CYS A 324 -4.94 29.01 -2.62
N GLU A 325 -4.75 29.47 -1.40
CA GLU A 325 -3.42 29.65 -0.83
C GLU A 325 -2.75 28.29 -0.60
N ASN A 326 -1.46 28.19 -0.92
CA ASN A 326 -0.70 26.92 -0.93
C ASN A 326 -1.37 25.82 -1.79
N GLY A 327 -2.20 26.25 -2.75
CA GLY A 327 -2.86 25.43 -3.74
C GLY A 327 -2.16 25.44 -5.10
N TRP A 328 -2.17 24.32 -5.81
CA TRP A 328 -1.85 24.31 -7.24
C TRP A 328 -2.73 23.34 -8.02
N VAL A 329 -2.95 23.68 -9.28
CA VAL A 329 -3.85 22.94 -10.18
C VAL A 329 -3.05 22.10 -11.17
N SER A 330 -3.47 20.86 -11.39
CA SER A 330 -3.01 19.99 -12.46
C SER A 330 -4.20 19.26 -13.08
N GLY A 331 -4.61 19.68 -14.28
CA GLY A 331 -5.84 19.17 -14.90
C GLY A 331 -7.06 19.49 -14.05
N GLN A 332 -7.81 18.45 -13.64
CA GLN A 332 -9.00 18.58 -12.78
C GLN A 332 -8.67 18.52 -11.28
N TRP A 333 -7.39 18.35 -10.92
CA TRP A 333 -6.95 18.21 -9.54
C TRP A 333 -6.42 19.54 -9.00
N LEU A 334 -6.83 19.86 -7.79
CA LEU A 334 -6.32 20.93 -6.94
C LEU A 334 -5.65 20.30 -5.72
N TYR A 335 -4.36 20.56 -5.53
CA TYR A 335 -3.61 20.07 -4.39
C TYR A 335 -3.39 21.21 -3.42
N ILE A 336 -3.70 21.00 -2.14
CA ILE A 336 -3.68 22.03 -1.10
C ILE A 336 -2.78 21.57 0.05
N ALA A 337 -1.58 22.14 0.11
CA ALA A 337 -0.55 21.75 1.08
C ALA A 337 -0.64 22.54 2.40
N LYS A 338 -1.83 22.59 3.02
CA LYS A 338 -2.03 23.22 4.33
C LYS A 338 -3.13 22.53 5.12
N GLU A 339 -3.05 22.61 6.45
CA GLU A 339 -4.20 22.35 7.33
C GLU A 339 -5.28 23.41 7.07
N ASP A 340 -6.54 23.04 7.30
CA ASP A 340 -7.72 23.84 6.95
C ASP A 340 -7.70 24.33 5.49
N PRO A 341 -7.68 23.40 4.50
CA PRO A 341 -7.74 23.74 3.09
C PRO A 341 -8.99 24.58 2.81
N ASN A 342 -8.82 25.64 2.00
CA ASN A 342 -9.94 26.49 1.63
C ASN A 342 -9.78 27.05 0.22
N LEU A 343 -10.90 27.07 -0.50
CA LEU A 343 -11.11 27.79 -1.74
C LEU A 343 -11.85 29.06 -1.35
N THR A 344 -11.12 30.17 -1.26
CA THR A 344 -11.63 31.42 -0.68
C THR A 344 -11.88 32.49 -1.75
N ASN A 345 -12.54 33.56 -1.34
CA ASN A 345 -12.86 34.73 -2.16
C ASN A 345 -13.59 34.39 -3.46
N ILE A 346 -14.59 33.50 -3.39
CA ILE A 346 -15.39 33.11 -4.54
C ILE A 346 -16.48 34.17 -4.76
N PRO A 347 -16.41 35.03 -5.79
CA PRO A 347 -17.41 36.07 -6.00
C PRO A 347 -18.73 35.45 -6.44
N VAL A 348 -19.83 35.88 -5.81
CA VAL A 348 -21.17 35.44 -6.18
C VAL A 348 -21.69 36.27 -7.37
N PRO A 349 -22.03 35.66 -8.51
CA PRO A 349 -22.60 36.38 -9.64
C PRO A 349 -23.99 36.96 -9.31
N THR A 350 -24.30 38.14 -9.83
CA THR A 350 -25.63 38.75 -9.65
C THR A 350 -26.72 37.83 -10.18
N GLY A 351 -27.71 37.52 -9.32
CA GLY A 351 -28.83 36.64 -9.68
C GLY A 351 -28.54 35.14 -9.51
N ALA A 352 -27.37 34.75 -8.99
CA ALA A 352 -27.11 33.39 -8.56
C ALA A 352 -28.06 33.01 -7.41
N LYS A 353 -28.60 31.80 -7.49
CA LYS A 353 -29.52 31.20 -6.52
C LYS A 353 -28.90 30.02 -5.78
N GLU A 354 -28.02 29.28 -6.45
CA GLU A 354 -27.40 28.07 -5.90
C GLU A 354 -25.97 27.93 -6.40
N LEU A 355 -25.10 27.33 -5.59
CA LEU A 355 -23.79 26.83 -5.97
C LEU A 355 -23.86 25.30 -6.05
N GLU A 356 -23.68 24.75 -7.25
CA GLU A 356 -23.63 23.31 -7.49
C GLU A 356 -22.19 22.81 -7.36
N ILE A 357 -22.00 21.85 -6.45
CA ILE A 357 -20.70 21.33 -6.05
C ILE A 357 -20.67 19.82 -6.27
N PHE A 358 -19.66 19.34 -6.98
CA PHE A 358 -19.29 17.93 -7.04
C PHE A 358 -17.77 17.80 -6.93
N LEU A 359 -17.31 17.28 -5.80
CA LEU A 359 -15.89 17.12 -5.48
C LEU A 359 -15.58 15.68 -5.09
N GLU A 360 -14.36 15.26 -5.40
CA GLU A 360 -13.72 14.06 -4.85
C GLU A 360 -12.54 14.54 -4.00
N VAL A 361 -12.52 14.24 -2.70
CA VAL A 361 -11.54 14.76 -1.73
C VAL A 361 -10.68 13.63 -1.19
N HIS A 362 -9.37 13.81 -1.24
CA HIS A 362 -8.37 12.83 -0.82
C HIS A 362 -7.40 13.46 0.19
N PRO A 363 -7.42 13.07 1.47
CA PRO A 363 -6.43 13.49 2.46
C PRO A 363 -5.02 13.10 2.07
N VAL A 364 -4.10 14.05 2.14
CA VAL A 364 -2.69 13.83 1.87
C VAL A 364 -1.86 14.61 2.87
N GLU A 365 -0.79 14.01 3.40
CA GLU A 365 0.10 14.74 4.32
C GLU A 365 0.67 16.02 3.68
N ALA A 366 0.59 17.13 4.41
CA ALA A 366 1.02 18.45 3.93
C ALA A 366 2.48 18.44 3.45
N SER A 367 3.39 17.83 4.21
CA SER A 367 4.82 17.74 3.87
C SER A 367 5.08 17.03 2.53
N PHE A 368 4.25 16.05 2.17
CA PHE A 368 4.33 15.38 0.88
C PHE A 368 3.88 16.30 -0.25
N LEU A 369 2.75 16.98 -0.08
CA LEU A 369 2.26 17.96 -1.05
C LEU A 369 3.25 19.11 -1.25
N GLU A 370 3.87 19.62 -0.18
CA GLU A 370 4.94 20.63 -0.28
C GLU A 370 6.15 20.12 -1.08
N GLY A 371 6.57 18.87 -0.83
CA GLY A 371 7.64 18.20 -1.58
C GLY A 371 7.32 18.08 -3.07
N MET A 372 6.09 17.67 -3.39
CA MET A 372 5.61 17.57 -4.77
C MET A 372 5.56 18.95 -5.45
N ALA A 373 5.02 19.97 -4.78
CA ALA A 373 4.98 21.33 -5.29
C ALA A 373 6.39 21.90 -5.52
N ARG A 374 7.37 21.57 -4.66
CA ARG A 374 8.77 21.95 -4.86
C ARG A 374 9.36 21.27 -6.11
N ARG A 375 9.15 19.97 -6.28
CA ARG A 375 9.64 19.21 -7.44
C ARG A 375 9.03 19.71 -8.74
N MET A 376 7.71 19.89 -8.79
CA MET A 376 7.03 20.40 -9.99
C MET A 376 7.49 21.80 -10.40
N ARG A 377 7.83 22.67 -9.43
CA ARG A 377 8.44 23.97 -9.72
C ARG A 377 9.82 23.83 -10.35
N GLN A 378 10.68 22.97 -9.80
CA GLN A 378 11.99 22.67 -10.35
C GLN A 378 11.90 22.10 -11.77
N ASP A 379 11.03 21.11 -11.98
CA ASP A 379 10.83 20.50 -13.29
C ASP A 379 10.33 21.52 -14.32
N LYS A 380 9.41 22.41 -13.92
CA LYS A 380 8.90 23.48 -14.80
C LYS A 380 9.98 24.47 -15.21
N GLU A 381 10.84 24.87 -14.26
CA GLU A 381 11.99 25.75 -14.54
C GLU A 381 13.01 25.08 -15.47
N GLU A 382 13.30 23.80 -15.24
CA GLU A 382 14.20 23.02 -16.09
C GLU A 382 13.62 22.85 -17.51
N LEU A 383 12.33 22.55 -17.62
CA LEU A 383 11.63 22.43 -18.90
C LEU A 383 11.65 23.77 -19.68
N GLN A 384 11.52 24.90 -19.00
CA GLN A 384 11.66 26.23 -19.62
C GLN A 384 13.07 26.47 -20.13
N LYS A 385 14.10 26.13 -19.35
CA LYS A 385 15.51 26.23 -19.78
C LYS A 385 15.80 25.37 -21.00
N LEU A 386 15.34 24.11 -20.99
CA LEU A 386 15.51 23.18 -22.11
C LEU A 386 14.79 23.66 -23.38
N ARG A 387 13.59 24.22 -23.25
CA ARG A 387 12.87 24.82 -24.38
C ARG A 387 13.64 26.00 -24.98
N ALA A 388 14.15 26.91 -24.15
CA ALA A 388 14.96 28.03 -24.59
C ALA A 388 16.25 27.58 -25.30
N GLN A 389 16.93 26.55 -24.76
CA GLN A 389 18.11 25.96 -25.40
C GLN A 389 17.78 25.32 -26.75
N THR A 390 16.68 24.58 -26.83
CA THR A 390 16.23 23.94 -28.08
C THR A 390 15.90 24.98 -29.14
N GLU A 391 15.24 26.08 -28.78
CA GLU A 391 14.98 27.19 -29.70
C GLU A 391 16.28 27.86 -30.17
N HIS A 392 17.24 28.08 -29.26
CA HIS A 392 18.54 28.63 -29.61
C HIS A 392 19.31 27.74 -30.59
N GLN A 393 19.40 26.44 -30.31
CA GLN A 393 20.05 25.46 -31.18
C GLN A 393 19.36 25.38 -32.55
N ARG A 394 18.02 25.41 -32.59
CA ARG A 394 17.27 25.46 -33.87
C ARG A 394 17.62 26.69 -34.68
N ARG A 395 17.78 27.86 -34.05
CA ARG A 395 18.22 29.08 -34.74
C ARG A 395 19.64 28.93 -35.30
N GLN A 396 20.58 28.40 -34.51
CA GLN A 396 21.95 28.16 -34.96
C GLN A 396 22.03 27.19 -36.14
N ILE A 397 21.26 26.10 -36.10
CA ILE A 397 21.15 25.16 -37.23
C ILE A 397 20.60 25.89 -38.45
N HIS A 398 19.51 26.65 -38.30
CA HIS A 398 18.93 27.40 -39.41
C HIS A 398 19.88 28.43 -40.02
N GLU A 399 20.66 29.14 -39.21
CA GLU A 399 21.70 30.07 -39.68
C GLU A 399 22.81 29.32 -40.42
N MET A 400 23.31 28.21 -39.85
CA MET A 400 24.30 27.34 -40.49
C MET A 400 23.80 26.81 -41.84
N GLU A 401 22.55 26.33 -41.93
CA GLU A 401 21.92 25.83 -43.17
C GLU A 401 21.83 26.90 -44.26
N ASN A 402 21.75 28.17 -43.87
CA ASN A 402 21.73 29.30 -44.80
C ASN A 402 23.12 29.79 -45.23
N THR A 403 24.21 29.23 -44.69
CA THR A 403 25.56 29.55 -45.13
C THR A 403 25.90 28.92 -46.49
N LYS A 404 26.76 29.61 -47.26
CA LYS A 404 27.26 29.10 -48.55
C LYS A 404 28.00 27.77 -48.41
N VAL A 405 28.74 27.60 -47.31
CA VAL A 405 29.51 26.39 -47.01
C VAL A 405 28.61 25.17 -46.83
N TRP A 406 27.51 25.32 -46.07
CA TRP A 406 26.57 24.22 -45.85
C TRP A 406 25.81 23.84 -47.12
N ARG A 407 25.39 24.83 -47.93
CA ARG A 407 24.76 24.57 -49.24
C ARG A 407 25.70 23.86 -50.21
N ALA A 408 26.98 24.25 -50.24
CA ALA A 408 28.01 23.55 -51.03
C ALA A 408 28.23 22.12 -50.54
N TYR A 409 28.31 21.91 -49.22
CA TYR A 409 28.42 20.58 -48.61
C TYR A 409 27.24 19.67 -48.97
N GLN A 410 25.99 20.17 -48.91
CA GLN A 410 24.81 19.40 -49.33
C GLN A 410 24.85 19.05 -50.82
N GLY A 411 25.31 19.99 -51.67
CA GLY A 411 25.55 19.74 -53.09
C GLY A 411 26.52 18.58 -53.32
N CYS A 412 27.70 18.62 -52.69
CA CYS A 412 28.70 17.55 -52.77
C CYS A 412 28.15 16.22 -52.22
N ARG A 413 27.43 16.24 -51.09
CA ARG A 413 26.83 15.04 -50.50
C ARG A 413 25.76 14.41 -51.40
N GLY A 414 25.00 15.22 -52.12
CA GLY A 414 24.04 14.78 -53.14
C GLY A 414 24.70 14.14 -54.35
N ILE A 415 25.83 14.69 -54.80
CA ILE A 415 26.64 14.14 -55.91
C ILE A 415 27.21 12.77 -55.51
N VAL A 416 27.85 12.67 -54.34
CA VAL A 416 28.42 11.40 -53.84
C VAL A 416 27.35 10.32 -53.67
N LYS A 417 26.14 10.67 -53.22
CA LYS A 417 25.02 9.72 -53.15
C LYS A 417 24.53 9.27 -54.54
N ARG A 418 24.54 10.15 -55.54
CA ARG A 418 24.17 9.80 -56.92
C ARG A 418 25.24 8.95 -57.60
N GLU A 419 26.51 9.21 -57.33
CA GLU A 419 27.64 8.41 -57.84
C GLU A 419 27.63 6.99 -57.26
N ARG A 420 27.46 6.84 -55.94
CA ARG A 420 27.29 5.52 -55.32
C ARG A 420 26.07 4.75 -55.83
N LYS A 421 24.98 5.44 -56.19
CA LYS A 421 23.80 4.80 -56.78
C LYS A 421 24.04 4.34 -58.22
N LYS A 422 24.81 5.11 -59.00
CA LYS A 422 25.26 4.73 -60.35
C LYS A 422 26.29 3.61 -60.37
N GLU A 423 27.15 3.52 -59.35
CA GLU A 423 28.07 2.39 -59.18
C GLU A 423 27.32 1.11 -58.81
N GLY A 424 26.32 1.19 -57.92
CA GLY A 424 25.46 0.04 -57.60
C GLY A 424 24.55 -0.44 -58.75
N GLU A 425 24.18 0.42 -59.70
CA GLU A 425 23.43 0.06 -60.91
C GLU A 425 24.33 -0.46 -62.06
N LYS A 426 25.67 -0.37 -61.94
CA LYS A 426 26.63 -0.96 -62.89
C LYS A 426 27.16 -2.33 -62.48
N GLU A 427 26.85 -2.78 -61.27
CA GLU A 427 27.17 -4.13 -60.74
C GLU A 427 25.98 -5.11 -60.83
N GLN A 428 24.89 -4.73 -61.52
CA GLN A 428 23.84 -5.62 -62.03
C GLN A 428 23.91 -5.68 -63.55
#